data_AF-A0A8J7PXV9-F1
#
_entry.id   AF-A0A8J7PXV9-F1
#
_cell.length_a   1.000
_cell.length_b   1.000
_cell.length_c   1.000
_cell.angle_alpha   90.00
_cell.angle_beta   90.00
_cell.angle_gamma   90.00
#
_symmetry.space_group_name_H-M   'P 1'
#
loop_
_entity.id
_entity.type
_entity.pdbx_description
1 polymer ?
#
loop_
_entity_poly.entity_id
_entity_poly.type
_entity_poly.pdbx_seq_one_letter_code
_entity_poly.pdbx_strand_id
1 'polypeptide(L)'
;MWTNHRVSVDEANEAVADIDTLWFDPDPKSRSGRSARVIGYSHSRRAVLTIILVHHADGRGYYGANGWESNAADRRWYERSQ
;
A
#
# COMPACT_ATOMS: atom_id res chain seq x y z
N MET A 1 -18.48 -6.02 -5.07
CA MET A 1 -17.37 -5.94 -4.09
C MET A 1 -16.39 -4.79 -4.42
N TRP A 2 -16.90 -3.62 -4.85
CA TRP A 2 -16.08 -2.48 -5.31
C TRP A 2 -16.46 -1.15 -4.62
N THR A 3 -17.20 -1.22 -3.52
CA THR A 3 -17.82 -0.04 -2.88
C THR A 3 -16.97 0.54 -1.73
N ASN A 4 -15.76 0.01 -1.48
CA ASN A 4 -14.94 0.39 -0.33
C ASN A 4 -13.45 0.59 -0.66
N HIS A 5 -13.10 1.00 -1.88
CA HIS A 5 -11.78 1.63 -2.06
C HIS A 5 -11.86 2.97 -1.32
N ARG A 6 -11.29 3.03 -0.12
CA ARG A 6 -11.37 4.21 0.77
C ARG A 6 -10.38 5.31 0.39
N VAL A 7 -9.62 5.09 -0.69
CA VAL A 7 -8.59 5.98 -1.22
C VAL A 7 -8.67 6.01 -2.74
N SER A 8 -8.38 7.16 -3.33
CA SER A 8 -8.33 7.35 -4.77
C SER A 8 -7.08 6.69 -5.38
N VAL A 9 -7.05 6.56 -6.71
CA VAL A 9 -5.86 6.07 -7.43
C VAL A 9 -4.68 7.01 -7.23
N ASP A 10 -4.92 8.33 -7.25
CA ASP A 10 -3.86 9.32 -7.06
C ASP A 10 -3.28 9.27 -5.64
N GLU A 11 -4.14 9.17 -4.62
CA GLU A 11 -3.70 9.00 -3.23
C GLU A 11 -2.89 7.71 -3.04
N ALA A 12 -3.30 6.62 -3.70
CA ALA A 12 -2.56 5.36 -3.67
C ALA A 12 -1.19 5.49 -4.38
N ASN A 13 -1.14 6.17 -5.52
CA ASN A 13 0.10 6.41 -6.25
C ASN A 13 1.07 7.29 -5.45
N GLU A 14 0.56 8.31 -4.74
CA GLU A 14 1.38 9.12 -3.83
C GLU A 14 2.02 8.25 -2.74
N ALA A 15 1.24 7.41 -2.06
CA ALA A 15 1.76 6.53 -1.02
C ALA A 15 2.77 5.48 -1.55
N VAL A 16 2.63 5.06 -2.81
CA VAL A 16 3.57 4.14 -3.47
C VAL A 16 4.86 4.85 -3.91
N ALA A 17 4.77 6.12 -4.29
CA ALA A 17 5.90 6.94 -4.75
C ALA A 17 6.64 7.67 -3.62
N ASP A 18 6.09 7.64 -2.41
CA ASP A 18 6.73 8.17 -1.21
C ASP A 18 8.12 7.59 -0.99
N ILE A 19 9.09 8.45 -0.66
CA ILE A 19 10.50 8.08 -0.55
C ILE A 19 10.78 7.15 0.63
N ASP A 20 9.98 7.26 1.68
CA ASP A 20 10.11 6.48 2.91
C ASP A 20 9.13 5.31 2.96
N THR A 21 8.56 4.96 1.81
CA THR A 21 7.56 3.92 1.71
C THR A 21 8.13 2.55 2.11
N LEU A 22 7.35 1.78 2.85
CA LEU A 22 7.71 0.44 3.28
C LEU A 22 7.06 -0.60 2.39
N TRP A 23 7.89 -1.41 1.73
CA TRP A 23 7.47 -2.54 0.92
C TRP A 23 7.61 -3.85 1.69
N PHE A 24 6.50 -4.58 1.77
CA PHE A 24 6.48 -5.97 2.18
C PHE A 24 6.02 -6.81 1.00
N ASP A 25 6.99 -7.39 0.30
CA ASP A 25 6.77 -8.31 -0.80
C ASP A 25 7.45 -9.67 -0.50
N PRO A 26 6.70 -10.74 -0.24
CA PRO A 26 5.23 -10.81 -0.27
C PRO A 26 4.57 -10.12 0.94
N ASP A 27 3.31 -9.67 0.78
CA ASP A 27 2.48 -9.15 1.87
C ASP A 27 2.41 -10.22 2.98
N PRO A 28 2.84 -9.90 4.21
CA PRO A 28 2.89 -10.87 5.31
C PRO A 28 1.54 -11.47 5.66
N LYS A 29 0.45 -10.82 5.25
CA LYS A 29 -0.93 -11.30 5.47
C LYS A 29 -1.53 -11.99 4.24
N SER A 30 -0.81 -12.06 3.14
CA SER A 30 -1.26 -12.74 1.92
C SER A 30 -1.09 -14.24 2.03
N ARG A 31 -2.18 -14.98 1.80
CA ARG A 31 -2.17 -16.45 1.81
C ARG A 31 -1.55 -17.05 0.55
N SER A 32 -1.60 -16.33 -0.56
CA SER A 32 -1.08 -16.79 -1.85
C SER A 32 0.37 -16.34 -2.09
N GLY A 33 0.86 -15.34 -1.35
CA GLY A 33 2.18 -14.74 -1.56
C GLY A 33 2.29 -13.94 -2.87
N ARG A 34 1.17 -13.66 -3.54
CA ARG A 34 1.14 -12.99 -4.87
C ARG A 34 0.87 -11.49 -4.80
N SER A 35 0.84 -10.93 -3.61
CA SER A 35 0.58 -9.51 -3.37
C SER A 35 1.71 -8.90 -2.56
N ALA A 36 1.95 -7.62 -2.76
CA ALA A 36 2.81 -6.80 -1.92
C ALA A 36 1.94 -5.83 -1.10
N ARG A 37 2.40 -5.49 0.09
CA ARG A 37 1.84 -4.43 0.94
C ARG A 37 2.79 -3.26 0.91
N VAL A 38 2.27 -2.09 0.60
CA VAL A 38 3.00 -0.83 0.63
C VAL A 38 2.41 0.05 1.73
N ILE A 39 3.27 0.65 2.55
CA ILE A 39 2.86 1.62 3.58
C ILE A 39 3.61 2.91 3.30
N GLY A 40 2.90 3.96 2.92
CA GLY A 40 3.51 5.25 2.59
C GLY A 40 2.54 6.42 2.79
N TYR A 41 3.08 7.63 2.78
CA TYR A 41 2.33 8.85 3.00
C TYR A 41 1.68 9.37 1.70
N SER A 42 0.37 9.68 1.78
CA SER A 42 -0.31 10.47 0.74
C SER A 42 -0.43 11.91 1.19
N HIS A 43 0.05 12.83 0.35
CA HIS A 43 -0.05 14.27 0.59
C HIS A 43 -1.48 14.77 0.40
N SER A 44 -2.20 14.26 -0.60
CA SER A 44 -3.59 14.64 -0.86
C SER A 44 -4.51 14.22 0.29
N ARG A 45 -4.32 12.99 0.81
CA ARG A 45 -5.05 12.49 1.99
C ARG A 45 -4.52 13.06 3.31
N ARG A 46 -3.27 13.52 3.33
CA ARG A 46 -2.50 13.91 4.52
C ARG A 46 -2.41 12.79 5.57
N ALA A 47 -2.29 11.55 5.13
CA ALA A 47 -2.30 10.37 5.98
C ALA A 47 -1.37 9.28 5.44
N VAL A 48 -0.86 8.43 6.35
CA VAL A 48 -0.19 7.18 5.99
C VAL A 48 -1.24 6.19 5.53
N LEU A 49 -1.04 5.62 4.34
CA LEU A 49 -1.92 4.68 3.69
C LEU A 49 -1.26 3.30 3.60
N THR A 50 -2.08 2.26 3.72
CA THR A 50 -1.72 0.89 3.39
C THR A 50 -2.33 0.56 2.05
N ILE A 51 -1.49 0.26 1.05
CA ILE A 51 -1.88 -0.12 -0.31
C ILE A 51 -1.53 -1.59 -0.55
N ILE A 52 -2.48 -2.35 -1.09
CA ILE A 52 -2.26 -3.72 -1.53
C ILE A 52 -2.08 -3.71 -3.04
N LEU A 53 -0.92 -4.20 -3.46
CA LEU A 53 -0.53 -4.38 -4.84
C LEU A 53 -0.51 -5.88 -5.14
N VAL A 54 -0.86 -6.29 -6.36
CA VAL A 54 -0.78 -7.69 -6.78
C VAL A 54 0.12 -7.79 -8.00
N HIS A 55 1.01 -8.78 -7.98
CA HIS A 55 1.93 -9.05 -9.08
C HIS A 55 1.16 -9.34 -10.37
N HIS A 56 1.61 -8.75 -11.48
CA HIS A 56 1.13 -9.17 -12.79
C HIS A 56 1.38 -10.66 -13.02
N ALA A 57 0.51 -11.32 -13.79
CA ALA A 57 0.65 -12.75 -14.10
C ALA A 57 1.92 -13.06 -14.91
N ASP A 58 2.46 -12.08 -15.63
CA ASP A 58 3.73 -12.15 -16.36
C ASP A 58 4.97 -11.85 -15.48
N GLY A 59 4.76 -11.56 -14.19
CA GLY A 59 5.81 -11.22 -13.23
C GLY A 59 6.40 -9.82 -13.39
N ARG A 60 5.81 -8.95 -14.22
CA ARG A 60 6.32 -7.59 -14.47
C ARG A 60 5.37 -6.53 -13.94
N GLY A 61 5.75 -5.94 -12.81
CA GLY A 61 5.01 -4.83 -12.20
C GLY A 61 3.79 -5.29 -11.40
N TYR A 62 2.96 -4.30 -11.02
CA TYR A 62 1.86 -4.49 -10.08
C TYR A 62 0.58 -3.82 -10.56
N TYR A 63 -0.57 -4.42 -10.22
CA TYR A 63 -1.85 -3.73 -10.24
C TYR A 63 -2.31 -3.38 -8.82
N GLY A 64 -2.88 -2.19 -8.67
CA GLY A 64 -3.53 -1.78 -7.43
C GLY A 64 -4.74 -2.63 -7.15
N ALA A 65 -4.77 -3.32 -6.01
CA ALA A 65 -5.90 -4.16 -5.61
C ALA A 65 -6.84 -3.45 -4.64
N ASN A 66 -6.31 -2.76 -3.63
CA ASN A 66 -7.09 -2.00 -2.65
C ASN A 66 -6.20 -1.04 -1.84
N GLY A 67 -6.80 -0.08 -1.13
CA GLY A 67 -6.09 0.80 -0.21
C GLY A 67 -6.98 1.39 0.88
N TRP A 68 -6.36 1.77 2.01
CA TRP A 68 -7.02 2.41 3.15
C TRP A 68 -6.01 3.14 4.06
N GLU A 69 -6.48 4.00 4.96
CA GLU A 69 -5.62 4.62 5.97
C GLU A 69 -5.00 3.60 6.93
N SER A 70 -3.70 3.68 7.13
CA SER A 70 -2.95 2.75 7.97
C SER A 70 -3.41 2.79 9.44
N ASN A 71 -3.52 1.60 10.01
CA ASN A 71 -3.77 1.42 11.44
C ASN A 71 -2.54 1.83 12.28
N ALA A 72 -2.70 1.85 13.61
CA ALA A 72 -1.65 2.26 14.52
C ALA A 72 -0.39 1.37 14.54
N ALA A 73 -0.45 0.14 14.04
CA ALA A 73 0.73 -0.72 13.93
C ALA A 73 1.51 -0.38 12.64
N ASP A 74 0.83 -0.35 11.50
CA ASP A 74 1.39 0.01 10.19
C ASP A 74 2.02 1.42 10.23
N ARG A 75 1.36 2.37 10.90
CA ARG A 75 1.89 3.72 11.08
C ARG A 75 3.16 3.76 11.93
N ARG A 76 3.24 2.96 13.00
CA ARG A 76 4.45 2.86 13.83
C ARG A 76 5.63 2.27 13.08
N TRP A 77 5.38 1.37 12.12
CA TRP A 77 6.45 0.88 11.25
C TRP A 77 6.98 1.99 10.37
N TYR A 78 6.09 2.75 9.74
CA TYR A 78 6.44 3.88 8.88
C TYR A 78 7.17 5.01 9.64
N GLU A 79 6.69 5.39 10.82
CA GLU A 79 7.34 6.42 11.66
C GLU A 79 8.73 6.01 12.15
N ARG A 80 9.00 4.70 12.27
CA ARG A 80 10.31 4.19 12.67
C ARG A 80 11.31 4.05 11.52
N SER A 81 10.85 4.09 10.28
CA SER A 81 11.73 4.00 9.10
C SER A 81 12.21 5.35 8.61
N GLN A 82 11.69 6.44 9.18
CA GLN A 82 12.16 7.82 9.07
C GLN A 82 13.37 8.05 9.99
#